data_AF-A0A7J7J0A1-F1
#
_entry.id   AF-A0A7J7J0A1-F1
#
_cell.length_a   1.000
_cell.length_b   1.000
_cell.length_c   1.000
_cell.angle_alpha   90.00
_cell.angle_beta   90.00
_cell.angle_gamma   90.00
#
_symmetry.space_group_name_H-M   'P 1'
#
loop_
_entity.id
_entity.type
_entity.pdbx_description
1 polymer ?
#
loop_
_entity_poly.entity_id
_entity_poly.type
_entity_poly.pdbx_seq_one_letter_code
_entity_poly.pdbx_strand_id
1 'polypeptide(L)'
;MESPGILVIEIYTYTGVPVATEFIYIKNYKCPSSPHCKCFVDSKSFTARCDLASALVHCSQRSSTFAVSMNKYAQYVAWKAKNLKQSKSKSCLVHLNLVLHTETYSQIDSAWDSRLQLLSYKWSLLKDAAAWLSTLGGGFSALGEHSSQHAATAGNLSVKQFKLAFELGDTGLEYRCRLYYSLSMIQRGQLQQAKKIVRIIHDRAKNELRDEKLQAMCRGVWSKLQNLYKIRSEARASSSVAPNPV
;
A
#
# COMPACT_ATOMS: atom_id res chain seq x y z
N MET A 1 5.93 37.07 -47.92
CA MET A 1 4.61 36.62 -47.39
C MET A 1 4.64 35.11 -47.27
N GLU A 2 4.82 34.57 -46.06
CA GLU A 2 4.81 33.13 -45.81
C GLU A 2 3.37 32.61 -45.90
N SER A 3 3.14 31.61 -46.75
CA SER A 3 1.82 30.95 -46.82
C SER A 3 1.65 30.01 -45.62
N PRO A 4 0.51 30.04 -44.91
CA PRO A 4 0.27 29.15 -43.77
C PRO A 4 0.21 27.70 -44.24
N GLY A 5 0.91 26.81 -43.54
CA GLY A 5 0.80 25.37 -43.74
C GLY A 5 -0.46 24.86 -43.05
N ILE A 6 -1.24 24.01 -43.72
CA ILE A 6 -2.45 23.40 -43.17
C ILE A 6 -2.08 21.99 -42.67
N LEU A 7 -2.25 21.74 -41.36
CA LEU A 7 -2.12 20.41 -40.77
C LEU A 7 -3.52 19.81 -40.68
N VAL A 8 -3.73 18.65 -41.29
CA VAL A 8 -5.01 17.94 -41.25
C VAL A 8 -4.82 16.68 -40.43
N ILE A 9 -5.49 16.61 -39.29
CA ILE A 9 -5.45 15.44 -38.43
C ILE A 9 -6.75 14.66 -38.67
N GLU A 10 -6.61 13.45 -39.18
CA GLU A 10 -7.74 12.53 -39.36
C GLU A 10 -7.61 11.41 -38.34
N ILE A 11 -8.62 11.29 -37.49
CA ILE A 11 -8.65 10.30 -36.42
C ILE A 11 -9.66 9.22 -36.82
N TYR A 12 -9.14 8.01 -37.02
CA TYR A 12 -9.92 6.83 -37.38
C TYR A 12 -10.17 5.98 -36.14
N THR A 13 -11.36 5.37 -36.06
CA THR A 13 -11.62 4.28 -35.11
C THR A 13 -11.46 2.93 -35.83
N TYR A 14 -11.41 1.84 -35.05
CA TYR A 14 -11.08 0.48 -35.50
C TYR A 14 -11.92 -0.07 -36.66
N THR A 15 -13.08 0.52 -36.96
CA THR A 15 -13.92 0.12 -38.10
C THR A 15 -13.38 0.60 -39.46
N GLY A 16 -12.27 1.35 -39.49
CA GLY A 16 -11.71 1.90 -40.73
C GLY A 16 -12.53 3.04 -41.33
N VAL A 17 -13.61 3.45 -40.66
CA VAL A 17 -14.46 4.58 -41.06
C VAL A 17 -13.93 5.85 -40.37
N PRO A 18 -13.62 6.93 -41.10
CA PRO A 18 -13.20 8.18 -40.48
C PRO A 18 -14.36 8.74 -39.64
N VAL A 19 -14.13 8.93 -38.34
CA VAL A 19 -15.18 9.42 -37.41
C VAL A 19 -15.13 10.95 -37.27
N ALA A 20 -13.99 11.57 -37.55
CA ALA A 20 -13.87 13.03 -37.70
C ALA A 20 -12.59 13.41 -38.47
N THR A 21 -12.71 14.39 -39.36
CA THR A 21 -11.59 15.07 -40.02
C THR A 21 -11.53 16.48 -39.45
N GLU A 22 -10.48 16.82 -38.69
CA GLU A 22 -10.29 18.17 -38.17
C GLU A 22 -9.18 18.90 -38.92
N PHE A 23 -9.48 20.15 -39.30
CA PHE A 23 -8.54 21.09 -39.89
C PHE A 23 -7.96 21.97 -38.79
N ILE A 24 -6.73 21.70 -38.35
CA ILE A 24 -6.08 22.54 -37.35
C ILE A 24 -5.22 23.58 -38.07
N TYR A 25 -5.70 24.81 -38.06
CA TYR A 25 -5.00 25.97 -38.60
C TYR A 25 -3.97 26.47 -37.59
N ILE A 26 -2.70 26.07 -37.72
CA ILE A 26 -1.63 26.60 -36.86
C ILE A 26 -1.07 27.87 -37.51
N LYS A 27 -1.53 29.04 -37.05
CA LYS A 27 -0.92 30.32 -37.42
C LYS A 27 0.20 30.65 -36.44
N ASN A 28 1.43 30.79 -36.97
CA ASN A 28 2.63 31.33 -36.32
C ASN A 28 3.07 30.68 -35.00
N TYR A 29 3.89 29.62 -35.11
CA TYR A 29 4.63 29.07 -33.99
C TYR A 29 5.89 29.92 -33.71
N LYS A 30 5.95 30.61 -32.56
CA LYS A 30 7.22 31.07 -31.95
C LYS A 30 7.43 30.36 -30.61
N CYS A 31 8.46 29.53 -30.56
CA CYS A 31 9.12 29.04 -29.35
C CYS A 31 10.53 29.66 -29.42
N PRO A 32 11.11 30.28 -28.37
CA PRO A 32 11.47 29.56 -27.14
C PRO A 32 11.51 30.40 -25.83
N SER A 33 11.56 29.69 -24.68
CA SER A 33 11.97 30.17 -23.34
C SER A 33 11.11 31.23 -22.59
N SER A 34 10.52 30.81 -21.46
CA SER A 34 9.94 31.62 -20.35
C SER A 34 8.48 32.15 -20.48
N PRO A 35 7.77 32.55 -19.40
CA PRO A 35 6.88 31.73 -18.57
C PRO A 35 5.39 32.14 -18.66
N HIS A 36 4.98 32.85 -19.72
CA HIS A 36 3.59 33.28 -19.92
C HIS A 36 3.09 32.91 -21.31
N CYS A 37 2.96 31.61 -21.57
CA CYS A 37 2.40 31.14 -22.85
C CYS A 37 0.87 31.11 -22.77
N LYS A 38 0.20 32.15 -23.28
CA LYS A 38 -1.22 32.07 -23.66
C LYS A 38 -1.28 31.58 -25.11
N CYS A 39 -1.57 30.29 -25.27
CA CYS A 39 -1.85 29.70 -26.58
C CYS A 39 -3.24 30.16 -27.03
N PHE A 40 -3.34 30.94 -28.10
CA PHE A 40 -4.59 31.22 -28.79
C PHE A 40 -4.72 30.28 -29.99
N VAL A 41 -5.80 29.50 -30.01
CA VAL A 41 -6.26 28.72 -31.15
C VAL A 41 -7.40 29.52 -31.79
N ASP A 42 -7.18 30.08 -32.98
CA ASP A 42 -8.24 30.73 -33.75
C ASP A 42 -8.90 29.67 -34.65
N SER A 43 -10.10 29.23 -34.28
CA SER A 43 -10.83 28.16 -34.95
C SER A 43 -11.96 28.73 -35.80
N LYS A 44 -11.79 28.68 -37.13
CA LYS A 44 -12.87 28.92 -38.10
C LYS A 44 -13.18 27.62 -38.85
N SER A 45 -13.70 26.65 -38.12
CA SER A 45 -14.46 25.48 -38.61
C SER A 45 -14.82 24.64 -37.39
N PHE A 46 -15.86 25.09 -36.70
CA PHE A 46 -16.32 24.51 -35.44
C PHE A 46 -17.48 23.57 -35.74
N THR A 47 -17.22 22.26 -35.80
CA THR A 47 -18.23 21.19 -35.65
C THR A 47 -17.53 19.84 -35.55
N ALA A 48 -16.69 19.66 -34.54
CA ALA A 48 -16.21 18.34 -34.14
C ALA A 48 -16.02 18.33 -32.62
N ARG A 49 -16.44 17.21 -32.01
CA ARG A 49 -16.87 17.14 -30.60
C ARG A 49 -15.77 17.55 -29.62
N CYS A 50 -16.06 18.58 -28.81
CA CYS A 50 -15.25 19.05 -27.68
C CYS A 50 -14.76 17.92 -26.75
N ASP A 51 -15.46 16.79 -26.73
CA ASP A 51 -15.16 15.59 -25.94
C ASP A 51 -13.79 14.98 -26.25
N LEU A 52 -13.36 14.99 -27.51
CA LEU A 52 -12.09 14.39 -27.94
C LEU A 52 -10.89 15.28 -27.62
N ALA A 53 -11.02 16.59 -27.88
CA ALA A 53 -10.04 17.58 -27.43
C ALA A 53 -9.94 17.59 -25.90
N SER A 54 -11.08 17.49 -25.21
CA SER A 54 -11.13 17.36 -23.75
C SER A 54 -10.45 16.07 -23.27
N ALA A 55 -10.70 14.92 -23.91
CA ALA A 55 -10.07 13.66 -23.57
C ALA A 55 -8.54 13.69 -23.74
N LEU A 56 -8.03 14.27 -24.82
CA LEU A 56 -6.58 14.41 -25.05
C LEU A 56 -5.93 15.35 -24.02
N VAL A 57 -6.58 16.47 -23.71
CA VAL A 57 -6.12 17.41 -22.68
C VAL A 57 -6.16 16.76 -21.30
N HIS A 58 -7.25 16.06 -20.97
CA HIS A 58 -7.44 15.35 -19.71
C HIS A 58 -6.40 14.23 -19.51
N CYS A 59 -6.14 13.41 -20.53
CA CYS A 59 -5.11 12.37 -20.49
C CYS A 59 -3.70 12.95 -20.34
N SER A 60 -3.43 14.09 -20.99
CA SER A 60 -2.15 14.80 -20.85
C SER A 60 -1.95 15.41 -19.47
N GLN A 61 -3.03 15.87 -18.81
CA GLN A 61 -2.98 16.41 -17.45
C GLN A 61 -2.78 15.31 -16.39
N ARG A 62 -3.31 14.10 -16.61
CA ARG A 62 -3.21 12.98 -15.66
C ARG A 62 -1.96 12.12 -15.79
N SER A 63 -1.33 12.09 -16.96
CA SER A 63 -0.15 11.26 -17.21
C SER A 63 1.00 12.06 -17.80
N SER A 64 2.06 12.24 -17.01
CA SER A 64 3.30 12.88 -17.46
C SER A 64 3.95 12.11 -18.61
N THR A 65 3.87 10.78 -18.59
CA THR A 65 4.36 9.92 -19.68
C THR A 65 3.58 10.13 -20.98
N PHE A 66 2.25 10.23 -20.90
CA PHE A 66 1.41 10.52 -22.07
C PHE A 66 1.70 11.92 -22.64
N ALA A 67 1.82 12.93 -21.76
CA ALA A 67 2.14 14.29 -22.16
C ALA A 67 3.50 14.40 -22.86
N VAL A 68 4.53 13.72 -22.33
CA VAL A 68 5.88 13.70 -22.93
C VAL A 68 5.86 13.01 -24.29
N SER A 69 5.14 11.90 -24.43
CA SER A 69 4.98 11.19 -25.71
C SER A 69 4.27 12.04 -26.76
N MET A 70 3.17 12.70 -26.38
CA MET A 70 2.44 13.62 -27.26
C MET A 70 3.32 14.80 -27.72
N ASN A 71 4.12 15.37 -26.83
CA ASN A 71 5.01 16.48 -27.15
C ASN A 71 6.14 16.04 -28.11
N LYS A 72 6.78 14.89 -27.85
CA LYS A 72 7.78 14.31 -28.77
C LYS A 72 7.19 14.03 -30.15
N TYR A 73 5.96 13.53 -30.20
CA TYR A 73 5.27 13.23 -31.45
C TYR A 73 4.88 14.50 -32.22
N ALA A 74 4.38 15.53 -31.54
CA ALA A 74 4.11 16.84 -32.14
C ALA A 74 5.39 17.48 -32.72
N GLN A 75 6.53 17.35 -32.03
CA GLN A 75 7.83 17.80 -32.52
C GLN A 75 8.28 17.04 -33.76
N TYR A 76 8.11 15.72 -33.80
CA TYR A 76 8.40 14.89 -34.97
C TYR A 76 7.57 15.30 -36.19
N VAL A 77 6.27 15.54 -36.00
CA VAL A 77 5.35 15.98 -37.06
C VAL A 77 5.74 17.37 -37.58
N ALA A 78 6.04 18.30 -36.68
CA ALA A 78 6.48 19.64 -37.04
C ALA A 78 7.81 19.60 -37.83
N TRP A 79 8.73 18.72 -37.45
CA TRP A 79 9.98 18.48 -38.17
C TRP A 79 9.73 17.89 -39.57
N LYS A 80 8.88 16.87 -39.67
CA LYS A 80 8.53 16.23 -40.96
C LYS A 80 7.83 17.20 -41.91
N ALA A 81 6.92 18.03 -41.39
CA ALA A 81 6.24 19.08 -42.15
C ALA A 81 7.21 20.17 -42.66
N LYS A 82 8.24 20.53 -41.87
CA LYS A 82 9.29 21.46 -42.32
C LYS A 82 10.13 20.89 -43.47
N ASN A 83 10.47 19.60 -43.42
CA ASN A 83 11.26 18.96 -44.48
C ASN A 83 10.46 18.73 -45.76
N LEU A 84 9.13 18.60 -45.67
CA LEU A 84 8.24 18.51 -46.84
C LEU A 84 8.08 19.83 -47.62
N LYS A 85 8.38 20.99 -47.01
CA LYS A 85 8.34 22.31 -47.67
C LYS A 85 9.44 22.53 -48.73
N GLN A 86 10.39 21.61 -48.91
CA GLN A 86 11.41 21.69 -49.96
C GLN A 86 10.90 21.26 -51.35
N SER A 87 9.68 20.72 -51.45
CA SER A 87 9.02 20.45 -52.73
C SER A 87 8.19 21.65 -53.17
N LYS A 88 8.39 22.13 -54.42
CA LYS A 88 7.73 23.32 -55.04
C LYS A 88 6.21 23.18 -55.25
N SER A 89 5.52 22.30 -54.53
CA SER A 89 4.07 22.14 -54.62
C SER A 89 3.35 22.96 -53.55
N LYS A 90 2.35 23.74 -53.99
CA LYS A 90 1.43 24.50 -53.13
C LYS A 90 0.66 23.53 -52.23
N SER A 91 0.69 23.80 -50.92
CA SER A 91 0.03 23.05 -49.84
C SER A 91 0.36 21.55 -49.76
N CYS A 92 1.30 21.19 -48.88
CA CYS A 92 1.49 19.80 -48.45
C CYS A 92 0.52 19.49 -47.31
N LEU A 93 -0.45 18.62 -47.58
CA LEU A 93 -1.42 18.13 -46.61
C LEU A 93 -0.79 16.93 -45.88
N VAL A 94 -0.44 17.10 -44.61
CA VAL A 94 0.13 16.03 -43.79
C VAL A 94 -1.01 15.35 -43.06
N HIS A 95 -1.46 14.19 -43.56
CA HIS A 95 -2.42 13.34 -42.85
C HIS A 95 -1.76 12.70 -41.65
N LEU A 96 -2.37 12.91 -40.48
CA LEU A 96 -1.88 12.39 -39.23
C LEU A 96 -2.90 11.40 -38.66
N ASN A 97 -2.56 10.12 -38.74
CA ASN A 97 -3.43 9.02 -38.39
C ASN A 97 -3.15 8.60 -36.94
N LEU A 98 -3.91 9.16 -36.00
CA LEU A 98 -3.82 8.83 -34.58
C LEU A 98 -4.80 7.69 -34.28
N VAL A 99 -4.31 6.45 -34.33
CA VAL A 99 -5.05 5.30 -33.83
C VAL A 99 -4.88 5.27 -32.31
N LEU A 100 -5.84 5.84 -31.60
CA LEU A 100 -5.94 5.64 -30.16
C LEU A 100 -6.33 4.19 -29.94
N HIS A 101 -5.34 3.34 -29.65
CA HIS A 101 -5.58 2.07 -29.00
C HIS A 101 -6.06 2.36 -27.58
N THR A 102 -7.34 2.70 -27.44
CA THR A 102 -8.07 2.33 -26.24
C THR A 102 -8.15 0.82 -26.31
N GLU A 103 -7.06 0.17 -25.91
CA GLU A 103 -7.14 -1.20 -25.45
C GLU A 103 -8.35 -1.25 -24.53
N THR A 104 -9.37 -2.01 -24.91
CA THR A 104 -10.49 -2.39 -24.04
C THR A 104 -10.01 -3.36 -22.94
N TYR A 105 -8.75 -3.25 -22.54
CA TYR A 105 -8.23 -3.68 -21.26
C TYR A 105 -8.68 -2.62 -20.24
N SER A 106 -9.63 -2.87 -19.37
CA SER A 106 -10.34 -4.09 -19.05
C SER A 106 -11.68 -3.62 -18.46
N GLN A 107 -12.69 -4.48 -18.46
CA GLN A 107 -13.67 -4.38 -17.39
C GLN A 107 -12.89 -4.59 -16.08
N ILE A 108 -12.28 -3.54 -15.52
CA ILE A 108 -11.95 -3.52 -14.10
C ILE A 108 -13.31 -3.74 -13.47
N ASP A 109 -13.50 -4.93 -12.92
CA ASP A 109 -14.72 -5.26 -12.22
C ASP A 109 -14.79 -4.32 -11.02
N SER A 110 -15.52 -3.22 -11.20
CA SER A 110 -15.59 -2.13 -10.25
C SER A 110 -16.24 -2.59 -8.94
N ALA A 111 -17.06 -3.64 -8.99
CA ALA A 111 -17.58 -4.29 -7.80
C ALA A 111 -16.49 -5.03 -7.04
N TRP A 112 -15.60 -5.77 -7.73
CA TRP A 112 -14.44 -6.40 -7.12
C TRP A 112 -13.38 -5.41 -6.64
N ASP A 113 -13.10 -4.35 -7.40
CA ASP A 113 -12.20 -3.28 -6.98
C ASP A 113 -12.69 -2.61 -5.69
N SER A 114 -13.98 -2.26 -5.62
CA SER A 114 -14.59 -1.71 -4.40
C SER A 114 -14.48 -2.68 -3.21
N ARG A 115 -14.71 -3.98 -3.43
CA ARG A 115 -14.56 -5.01 -2.39
C ARG A 115 -13.11 -5.16 -1.95
N LEU A 116 -12.16 -5.18 -2.88
CA LEU A 116 -10.73 -5.27 -2.61
C LEU A 116 -10.24 -4.06 -1.82
N GLN A 117 -10.69 -2.85 -2.17
CA GLN A 117 -10.37 -1.63 -1.42
C GLN A 117 -10.88 -1.71 0.01
N LEU A 118 -12.13 -2.12 0.22
CA LEU A 118 -12.71 -2.28 1.56
C LEU A 118 -11.95 -3.32 2.40
N LEU A 119 -11.65 -4.48 1.81
CA LEU A 119 -10.90 -5.55 2.49
C LEU A 119 -9.47 -5.11 2.81
N SER A 120 -8.80 -4.42 1.89
CA SER A 120 -7.44 -3.90 2.08
C SER A 120 -7.41 -2.86 3.20
N TYR A 121 -8.39 -1.95 3.22
CA TYR A 121 -8.54 -0.97 4.29
C TYR A 121 -8.78 -1.65 5.65
N LYS A 122 -9.72 -2.59 5.72
CA LYS A 122 -9.99 -3.37 6.95
C LYS A 122 -8.73 -4.09 7.43
N TRP A 123 -7.99 -4.72 6.52
CA TRP A 123 -6.77 -5.43 6.85
C TRP A 123 -5.68 -4.50 7.37
N SER A 124 -5.52 -3.31 6.78
CA SER A 124 -4.61 -2.28 7.28
C SER A 124 -4.97 -1.86 8.71
N LEU A 125 -6.25 -1.58 8.97
CA LEU A 125 -6.72 -1.22 10.31
C LEU A 125 -6.45 -2.31 11.35
N LEU A 126 -6.70 -3.58 10.99
CA LEU A 126 -6.44 -4.72 11.89
C LEU A 126 -4.94 -4.85 12.20
N LYS A 127 -4.08 -4.64 11.20
CA LYS A 127 -2.63 -4.64 11.38
C LYS A 127 -2.15 -3.51 12.27
N ASP A 128 -2.64 -2.29 12.03
CA ASP A 128 -2.30 -1.14 12.86
C ASP A 128 -2.72 -1.40 14.30
N ALA A 129 -3.96 -1.84 14.53
CA ALA A 129 -4.44 -2.21 15.86
C ALA A 129 -3.57 -3.29 16.53
N ALA A 130 -3.14 -4.32 15.80
CA ALA A 130 -2.23 -5.35 16.32
C ALA A 130 -0.86 -4.78 16.72
N ALA A 131 -0.34 -3.82 15.96
CA ALA A 131 0.91 -3.12 16.28
C ALA A 131 0.78 -2.26 17.55
N TRP A 132 -0.30 -1.47 17.66
CA TRP A 132 -0.59 -0.68 18.87
C TRP A 132 -0.72 -1.56 20.11
N LEU A 133 -1.45 -2.68 20.01
CA LEU A 133 -1.59 -3.63 21.11
C LEU A 133 -0.25 -4.27 21.50
N SER A 134 0.65 -4.52 20.54
CA SER A 134 1.99 -5.03 20.83
C SER A 134 2.82 -4.04 21.64
N THR A 135 2.80 -2.76 21.26
CA THR A 135 3.54 -1.69 21.95
C THR A 135 3.01 -1.48 23.36
N LEU A 136 1.69 -1.33 23.51
CA LEU A 136 1.06 -1.18 24.82
C LEU A 136 1.24 -2.43 25.68
N GLY A 137 1.07 -3.61 25.10
CA GLY A 137 1.27 -4.89 25.78
C GLY A 137 2.69 -5.06 26.32
N GLY A 138 3.70 -4.67 25.53
CA GLY A 138 5.10 -4.63 25.98
C GLY A 138 5.32 -3.68 27.16
N GLY A 139 4.77 -2.46 27.09
CA GLY A 139 4.85 -1.47 28.16
C GLY A 139 4.19 -1.94 29.47
N PHE A 140 2.94 -2.41 29.40
CA PHE A 140 2.24 -2.97 30.57
C PHE A 140 2.92 -4.23 31.10
N SER A 141 3.50 -5.06 30.23
CA SER A 141 4.26 -6.23 30.66
C SER A 141 5.53 -5.83 31.40
N ALA A 142 6.23 -4.77 31.01
CA ALA A 142 7.40 -4.28 31.75
C ALA A 142 6.99 -3.79 33.16
N LEU A 143 5.93 -3.00 33.25
CA LEU A 143 5.37 -2.55 34.54
C LEU A 143 4.79 -3.70 35.37
N GLY A 144 4.38 -4.78 34.72
CA GLY A 144 3.80 -5.98 35.33
C GLY A 144 4.76 -6.73 36.26
N GLU A 145 6.07 -6.50 36.17
CA GLU A 145 7.03 -7.08 37.12
C GLU A 145 6.88 -6.52 38.54
N HIS A 146 6.35 -5.31 38.67
CA HIS A 146 6.15 -4.63 39.96
C HIS A 146 4.68 -4.45 40.32
N SER A 147 3.76 -4.68 39.38
CA SER A 147 2.34 -4.45 39.60
C SER A 147 1.47 -5.53 38.97
N SER A 148 0.77 -6.27 39.83
CA SER A 148 -0.19 -7.31 39.43
C SER A 148 -1.32 -6.76 38.55
N GLN A 149 -1.75 -5.50 38.76
CA GLN A 149 -2.76 -4.84 37.93
C GLN A 149 -2.25 -4.60 36.50
N HIS A 150 -1.02 -4.10 36.35
CA HIS A 150 -0.42 -3.88 35.03
C HIS A 150 -0.18 -5.22 34.30
N ALA A 151 0.25 -6.26 35.03
CA ALA A 151 0.34 -7.61 34.49
C ALA A 151 -1.03 -8.12 34.00
N ALA A 152 -2.11 -7.93 34.77
CA ALA A 152 -3.45 -8.31 34.34
C ALA A 152 -3.88 -7.56 33.06
N THR A 153 -3.58 -6.26 32.98
CA THR A 153 -3.81 -5.46 31.76
C THR A 153 -3.02 -5.99 30.57
N ALA A 154 -1.73 -6.33 30.74
CA ALA A 154 -0.91 -6.94 29.68
C ALA A 154 -1.51 -8.28 29.20
N GLY A 155 -2.03 -9.09 30.11
CA GLY A 155 -2.76 -10.32 29.79
C GLY A 155 -4.01 -10.05 28.95
N ASN A 156 -4.83 -9.07 29.34
CA ASN A 156 -6.03 -8.68 28.59
C ASN A 156 -5.69 -8.15 27.18
N LEU A 157 -4.62 -7.36 27.06
CA LEU A 157 -4.13 -6.89 25.76
C LEU A 157 -3.66 -8.06 24.89
N SER A 158 -2.97 -9.05 25.47
CA SER A 158 -2.55 -10.26 24.77
C SER A 158 -3.74 -11.06 24.22
N VAL A 159 -4.85 -11.14 24.97
CA VAL A 159 -6.10 -11.78 24.50
C VAL A 159 -6.75 -10.99 23.35
N LYS A 160 -6.77 -9.65 23.43
CA LYS A 160 -7.26 -8.81 22.33
C LYS A 160 -6.40 -8.98 21.07
N GLN A 161 -5.08 -8.99 21.24
CA GLN A 161 -4.14 -9.18 20.14
C GLN A 161 -4.26 -10.57 19.53
N PHE A 162 -4.51 -11.61 20.34
CA PHE A 162 -4.80 -12.96 19.86
C PHE A 162 -6.02 -12.99 18.94
N LYS A 163 -7.11 -12.30 19.30
CA LYS A 163 -8.31 -12.23 18.44
C LYS A 163 -7.99 -11.57 17.09
N LEU A 164 -7.21 -10.49 17.09
CA LEU A 164 -6.78 -9.86 15.84
C LEU A 164 -5.87 -10.78 15.01
N ALA A 165 -4.93 -11.48 15.65
CA ALA A 165 -4.04 -12.43 14.99
C ALA A 165 -4.82 -13.55 14.29
N PHE A 166 -5.84 -14.08 14.97
CA PHE A 166 -6.74 -15.09 14.42
C PHE A 166 -7.51 -14.57 13.19
N GLU A 167 -8.09 -13.36 13.27
CA GLU A 167 -8.76 -12.71 12.14
C GLU A 167 -7.82 -12.42 10.96
N LEU A 168 -6.53 -12.17 11.24
CA LEU A 168 -5.50 -11.95 10.22
C LEU A 168 -4.95 -13.27 9.64
N GLY A 169 -5.27 -14.42 10.22
CA GLY A 169 -4.67 -15.71 9.87
C GLY A 169 -3.18 -15.83 10.23
N ASP A 170 -2.67 -15.00 11.14
CA ASP A 170 -1.27 -15.00 11.56
C ASP A 170 -1.05 -15.95 12.74
N THR A 171 -0.85 -17.23 12.40
CA THR A 171 -0.59 -18.29 13.38
C THR A 171 0.68 -18.03 14.22
N GLY A 172 1.70 -17.39 13.65
CA GLY A 172 2.91 -17.04 14.38
C GLY A 172 2.62 -16.01 15.48
N LEU A 173 1.84 -14.98 15.15
CA LEU A 173 1.39 -13.97 16.11
C LEU A 173 0.47 -14.58 17.17
N GLU A 174 -0.44 -15.50 16.81
CA GLU A 174 -1.29 -16.20 17.77
C GLU A 174 -0.48 -16.88 18.89
N TYR A 175 0.57 -17.62 18.54
CA TYR A 175 1.43 -18.28 19.52
C TYR A 175 2.19 -17.29 20.39
N ARG A 176 2.68 -16.20 19.82
CA ARG A 176 3.34 -15.11 20.59
C ARG A 176 2.35 -14.48 21.58
N CYS A 177 1.11 -14.21 21.17
CA CYS A 177 0.07 -13.69 22.07
C CYS A 177 -0.24 -14.64 23.22
N ARG A 178 -0.34 -15.95 22.97
CA ARG A 178 -0.52 -16.95 24.04
C ARG A 178 0.69 -16.98 24.98
N LEU A 179 1.90 -16.79 24.46
CA LEU A 179 3.11 -16.73 25.26
C LEU A 179 3.17 -15.45 26.12
N TYR A 180 2.78 -14.29 25.59
CA TYR A 180 2.66 -13.04 26.35
C TYR A 180 1.59 -13.14 27.44
N TYR A 181 0.46 -13.79 27.14
CA TYR A 181 -0.55 -14.10 28.14
C TYR A 181 0.02 -14.98 29.26
N SER A 182 0.79 -16.00 28.92
CA SER A 182 1.50 -16.82 29.92
C SER A 182 2.49 -16.01 30.76
N LEU A 183 3.19 -15.03 30.17
CA LEU A 183 4.07 -14.15 30.94
C LEU A 183 3.28 -13.31 31.96
N SER A 184 2.11 -12.80 31.56
CA SER A 184 1.23 -12.08 32.49
C SER A 184 0.77 -12.96 33.67
N MET A 185 0.52 -14.25 33.43
CA MET A 185 0.19 -15.23 34.47
C MET A 185 1.36 -15.42 35.44
N ILE A 186 2.58 -15.52 34.92
CA ILE A 186 3.81 -15.65 35.72
C ILE A 186 3.96 -14.45 36.66
N GLN A 187 3.81 -13.24 36.13
CA GLN A 187 3.88 -11.99 36.89
C GLN A 187 2.81 -11.91 38.00
N ARG A 188 1.68 -12.57 37.82
CA ARG A 188 0.59 -12.67 38.81
C ARG A 188 0.70 -13.89 39.74
N GLY A 189 1.78 -14.66 39.66
CA GLY A 189 2.01 -15.85 40.49
C GLY A 189 1.24 -17.11 40.06
N GLN A 190 0.56 -17.10 38.91
CA GLN A 190 -0.20 -18.22 38.35
C GLN A 190 0.71 -19.22 37.62
N LEU A 191 1.74 -19.71 38.32
CA LEU A 191 2.88 -20.43 37.71
C LEU A 191 2.49 -21.76 37.05
N GLN A 192 1.54 -22.51 37.62
CA GLN A 192 1.17 -23.84 37.10
C GLN A 192 0.45 -23.75 35.75
N GLN A 193 -0.43 -22.78 35.58
CA GLN A 193 -1.17 -22.56 34.34
C GLN A 193 -0.23 -22.06 33.25
N ALA A 194 0.62 -21.08 33.58
CA ALA A 194 1.67 -20.58 32.70
C ALA A 194 2.59 -21.70 32.19
N LYS A 195 3.07 -22.56 33.10
CA LYS A 195 3.93 -23.71 32.77
C LYS A 195 3.33 -24.60 31.68
N LYS A 196 2.03 -24.90 31.77
CA LYS A 196 1.33 -25.74 30.78
C LYS A 196 1.33 -25.05 29.41
N ILE A 197 0.99 -23.77 29.38
CA ILE A 197 0.94 -22.98 28.14
C ILE A 197 2.31 -22.92 27.47
N VAL A 198 3.37 -22.55 28.20
CA VAL A 198 4.73 -22.45 27.63
C VAL A 198 5.20 -23.77 27.05
N ARG A 199 4.92 -24.90 27.71
CA ARG A 199 5.29 -26.23 27.21
C ARG A 199 4.60 -26.57 25.89
N ILE A 200 3.29 -26.34 25.81
CA ILE A 200 2.51 -26.57 24.60
C ILE A 200 3.06 -25.70 23.46
N ILE A 201 3.28 -24.41 23.70
CA ILE A 201 3.79 -23.50 22.67
C ILE A 201 5.20 -23.89 22.23
N HIS A 202 6.09 -24.23 23.16
CA HIS A 202 7.45 -24.65 22.82
C HIS A 202 7.47 -25.93 21.98
N ASP A 203 6.63 -26.92 22.32
CA ASP A 203 6.52 -28.16 21.56
C ASP A 203 6.05 -27.91 20.13
N ARG A 204 5.00 -27.11 19.96
CA ARG A 204 4.51 -26.70 18.63
C ARG A 204 5.52 -25.86 17.86
N ALA A 205 6.21 -24.94 18.53
CA ALA A 205 7.26 -24.12 17.93
C ALA A 205 8.42 -24.96 17.41
N LYS A 206 8.73 -26.08 18.07
CA LYS A 206 9.80 -27.01 17.69
C LYS A 206 9.36 -27.97 16.59
N ASN A 207 8.22 -28.62 16.77
CA ASN A 207 7.82 -29.77 15.95
C ASN A 207 6.97 -29.37 14.74
N GLU A 208 6.03 -28.43 14.93
CA GLU A 208 5.06 -28.04 13.90
C GLU A 208 5.59 -26.85 13.08
N LEU A 209 5.96 -25.77 13.74
CA LEU A 209 6.32 -24.51 13.08
C LEU A 209 7.79 -24.40 12.69
N ARG A 210 8.67 -25.08 13.42
CA ARG A 210 10.13 -24.92 13.34
C ARG A 210 10.57 -23.45 13.46
N ASP A 211 9.86 -22.65 14.28
CA ASP A 211 10.15 -21.23 14.51
C ASP A 211 11.17 -21.08 15.66
N GLU A 212 12.45 -20.90 15.31
CA GLU A 212 13.54 -20.73 16.28
C GLU A 212 13.38 -19.49 17.17
N LYS A 213 12.77 -18.41 16.64
CA LYS A 213 12.55 -17.18 17.41
C LYS A 213 11.50 -17.44 18.49
N LEU A 214 10.40 -18.11 18.15
CA LEU A 214 9.38 -18.48 19.12
C LEU A 214 9.92 -19.45 20.18
N GLN A 215 10.79 -20.39 19.80
CA GLN A 215 11.49 -21.26 20.75
C GLN A 215 12.37 -20.45 21.71
N ALA A 216 13.13 -19.46 21.20
CA ALA A 216 13.94 -18.58 22.03
C ALA A 216 13.08 -17.76 23.01
N MET A 217 11.93 -17.24 22.57
CA MET A 217 10.99 -16.56 23.44
C MET A 217 10.47 -17.49 24.54
N CYS A 218 10.11 -18.74 24.19
CA CYS A 218 9.66 -19.73 25.18
C CYS A 218 10.73 -20.00 26.23
N ARG A 219 12.01 -20.11 25.82
CA ARG A 219 13.14 -20.27 26.77
C ARG A 219 13.24 -19.06 27.70
N GLY A 220 13.10 -17.83 27.20
CA GLY A 220 13.11 -16.62 28.02
C GLY A 220 12.00 -16.61 29.08
N VAL A 221 10.78 -16.95 28.68
CA VAL A 221 9.63 -17.04 29.62
C VAL A 221 9.82 -18.18 30.61
N TRP A 222 10.40 -19.30 30.17
CA TRP A 222 10.70 -20.44 31.03
C TRP A 222 11.74 -20.10 32.11
N SER A 223 12.79 -19.35 31.77
CA SER A 223 13.77 -18.88 32.75
C SER A 223 13.13 -18.02 33.83
N LYS A 224 12.22 -17.11 33.46
CA LYS A 224 11.44 -16.31 34.44
C LYS A 224 10.59 -17.20 35.34
N LEU A 225 9.91 -18.20 34.77
CA LEU A 225 9.12 -19.17 35.52
C LEU A 225 9.98 -19.94 36.55
N GLN A 226 11.15 -20.44 36.14
CA GLN A 226 12.07 -21.18 37.01
C GLN A 226 12.58 -20.32 38.17
N ASN A 227 12.94 -19.07 37.90
CA ASN A 227 13.39 -18.13 38.93
C ASN A 227 12.32 -17.93 40.01
N LEU A 228 11.06 -17.70 39.62
CA LEU A 228 9.97 -17.54 40.58
C LEU A 228 9.67 -18.81 41.38
N TYR A 229 9.83 -20.01 40.81
CA TYR A 229 9.74 -21.25 41.58
C TYR A 229 10.83 -21.34 42.64
N LYS A 230 12.06 -20.94 42.31
CA LYS A 230 13.19 -20.92 43.24
C LYS A 230 12.94 -19.96 44.39
N ILE A 231 12.59 -18.71 44.10
CA ILE A 231 12.24 -17.68 45.09
C ILE A 231 11.12 -18.18 46.01
N ARG A 232 10.07 -18.81 45.47
CA ARG A 232 8.96 -19.35 46.27
C ARG A 232 9.39 -20.53 47.15
N SER A 233 10.32 -21.35 46.70
CA SER A 233 10.88 -22.45 47.49
C SER A 233 11.70 -21.94 48.66
N GLU A 234 12.55 -20.94 48.42
CA GLU A 234 13.39 -20.29 49.45
C GLU A 234 12.53 -19.59 50.50
N ALA A 235 11.50 -18.86 50.08
CA ALA A 235 10.55 -18.22 50.99
C ALA A 235 9.77 -19.21 51.88
N ARG A 236 9.51 -20.42 51.36
CA ARG A 236 8.89 -21.49 52.17
C ARG A 236 9.86 -22.05 53.20
N ALA A 237 11.11 -22.29 52.80
CA ALA A 237 12.14 -22.80 53.69
C ALA A 237 12.45 -21.82 54.84
N SER A 238 12.46 -20.50 54.58
CA SER A 238 12.64 -19.50 55.64
C SER A 238 11.44 -19.40 56.58
N SER A 239 10.21 -19.57 56.07
CA SER A 239 9.00 -19.55 56.91
C SER A 239 8.85 -20.77 57.84
N SER A 240 9.48 -21.90 57.53
CA SER A 240 9.46 -23.10 58.38
C SER A 240 10.50 -23.12 59.52
N VAL A 241 11.35 -22.08 59.63
CA VAL A 241 12.46 -22.01 60.60
C VAL A 241 12.20 -20.99 61.74
N ALA A 242 10.99 -20.40 61.82
CA ALA A 242 10.66 -19.49 62.92
C ALA A 242 10.69 -20.23 64.28
N PRO A 243 11.54 -19.83 65.25
CA PRO A 243 11.61 -20.50 66.56
C PRO A 243 10.35 -20.22 67.37
N ASN A 244 9.84 -21.24 68.06
CA ASN A 244 8.76 -21.11 69.03
C ASN A 244 9.10 -20.00 70.04
N PRO A 245 8.19 -19.05 70.32
CA PRO A 245 8.37 -18.14 71.43
C PRO A 245 8.35 -18.94 72.74
N VAL A 246 9.43 -18.80 73.51
CA VAL A 246 9.61 -19.33 74.86
C VAL A 246 8.74 -18.56 75.84
#